data_AF-A0A087SCN2-F1
#
_entry.id   AF-A0A087SCN2-F1
#
_cell.length_a   1.000
_cell.length_b   1.000
_cell.length_c   1.000
_cell.angle_alpha   90.00
_cell.angle_beta   90.00
_cell.angle_gamma   90.00
#
_symmetry.space_group_name_H-M   'P 1'
#
loop_
_entity.id
_entity.type
_entity.pdbx_description
1 polymer ?
#
loop_
_entity_poly.entity_id
_entity_poly.type
_entity_poly.pdbx_seq_one_letter_code
_entity_poly.pdbx_strand_id
1 'polypeptide(L)'
;MVTVLQPGGPWNQLASASFLLSALVSDLLILRLFLFAAYIFLFAAALTGYPRFPRWGWQDAISVDGLAWSSTIIVFHGYAVWRHLWDERPIRFRSEDEEQLWRLFHRRSGMYRLEMSECLRYGRWARYAAGDVIVTPGASHLRLHLVVEGLVELEVDHGAGKERVLNTLHSGTIFDFGVANVFGVYIGFECAQDVGFTARAKTDCLLYEWSIDDLEVFASRLSPSVPAFWRSFVLCEVGLEYAGRVHPARGTRSANGEWEGPEYEAGARSRDFTEPLRPEELPPRRGLWGTLRAVLRVFDPLPPAGLRHCSTPMSGVMARNRLAAVAAAKGLEQRATLQEEERAQDDVEAAKAVAGVK
;
A
#
# COMPACT_ATOMS: atom_id res chain seq x y z
N MET A 1 12.88 19.41 53.77
CA MET A 1 13.60 20.50 53.07
C MET A 1 13.68 20.11 51.59
N VAL A 2 13.15 20.92 50.68
CA VAL A 2 13.19 20.65 49.24
C VAL A 2 14.32 21.47 48.63
N THR A 3 15.34 20.79 48.11
CA THR A 3 16.44 21.46 47.40
C THR A 3 16.13 21.48 45.92
N VAL A 4 15.95 22.67 45.36
CA VAL A 4 15.79 22.85 43.91
C VAL A 4 17.17 22.78 43.26
N LEU A 5 17.39 21.77 42.42
CA LEU A 5 18.64 21.63 41.67
C LEU A 5 18.70 22.68 40.55
N GLN A 6 19.90 23.16 40.24
CA GLN A 6 20.12 24.06 39.11
C GLN A 6 19.75 23.36 37.79
N PRO A 7 19.14 24.07 36.84
CA PRO A 7 18.79 23.48 35.56
C PRO A 7 20.04 23.11 34.76
N GLY A 8 19.90 22.08 33.92
CA GLY A 8 20.94 21.72 32.96
C GLY A 8 21.26 22.88 32.02
N GLY A 9 22.51 22.95 31.55
CA GLY A 9 22.96 23.94 30.59
C GLY A 9 22.31 23.82 29.21
N PRO A 10 22.65 24.71 28.27
CA PRO A 10 21.95 24.87 26.99
C PRO A 10 21.88 23.57 26.18
N TRP A 11 22.96 22.79 26.13
CA TRP A 11 22.99 21.50 25.43
C TRP A 11 21.98 20.50 25.97
N ASN A 12 21.86 20.40 27.30
CA ASN A 12 20.87 19.51 27.94
C ASN A 12 19.43 20.00 27.71
N GLN A 13 19.21 21.32 27.62
CA GLN A 13 17.90 21.88 27.28
C GLN A 13 17.52 21.59 25.82
N LEU A 14 18.46 21.75 24.88
CA LEU A 14 18.25 21.41 23.46
C LEU A 14 18.05 19.91 23.24
N ALA A 15 18.78 19.07 23.97
CA ALA A 15 18.56 17.63 24.00
C ALA A 15 17.16 17.29 24.50
N SER A 16 16.74 17.85 25.65
CA SER A 16 15.40 17.67 26.23
C SER A 16 14.29 18.13 25.27
N ALA A 17 14.48 19.28 24.62
CA ALA A 17 13.54 19.78 23.60
C ALA A 17 13.44 18.82 22.41
N SER A 18 14.57 18.28 21.95
CA SER A 18 14.60 17.32 20.85
C SER A 18 13.94 15.98 21.24
N PHE A 19 14.17 15.49 22.46
CA PHE A 19 13.45 14.31 22.98
C PHE A 19 11.94 14.57 23.06
N LEU A 20 11.52 15.73 23.56
CA LEU A 20 10.11 16.11 23.58
C LEU A 20 9.52 16.12 22.16
N LEU A 21 10.20 16.76 21.20
CA LEU A 21 9.76 16.76 19.80
C LEU A 21 9.68 15.34 19.24
N SER A 22 10.63 14.46 19.56
CA SER A 22 10.58 13.05 19.13
C SER A 22 9.37 12.28 19.69
N ALA A 23 8.88 12.66 20.87
CA ALA A 23 7.69 12.08 21.49
C ALA A 23 6.38 12.67 20.98
N LEU A 24 6.43 13.87 20.39
CA LEU A 24 5.27 14.55 19.79
C LEU A 24 5.06 14.19 18.32
N VAL A 25 6.00 13.49 17.68
CA VAL A 25 5.93 13.14 16.27
C VAL A 25 5.67 11.65 16.06
N SER A 26 4.82 11.35 15.08
CA SER A 26 4.47 9.96 14.73
C SER A 26 5.18 9.44 13.48
N ASP A 27 5.83 10.32 12.71
CA ASP A 27 6.59 9.93 11.52
C ASP A 27 7.99 9.38 11.90
N LEU A 28 8.31 8.19 11.40
CA LEU A 28 9.54 7.48 11.78
C LEU A 28 10.82 8.24 11.39
N LEU A 29 10.88 8.90 10.22
CA LEU A 29 12.08 9.66 9.82
C LEU A 29 12.27 10.87 10.72
N ILE A 30 11.19 11.63 10.98
CA ILE A 30 11.26 12.83 11.81
C ILE A 30 11.56 12.48 13.27
N LEU A 31 10.97 11.40 13.79
CA LEU A 31 11.31 10.83 15.09
C LEU A 31 12.81 10.51 15.16
N ARG A 32 13.34 9.78 14.17
CA ARG A 32 14.76 9.41 14.11
C ARG A 32 15.67 10.63 13.98
N LEU A 33 15.24 11.67 13.26
CA LEU A 33 15.96 12.93 13.10
C LEU A 33 16.05 13.69 14.42
N PHE A 34 14.95 13.80 15.18
CA PHE A 34 14.97 14.46 16.49
C PHE A 34 15.77 13.68 17.52
N LEU A 35 15.70 12.34 17.52
CA LEU A 35 16.58 11.53 18.36
C LEU A 35 18.05 11.75 17.99
N PHE A 36 18.39 11.72 16.70
CA PHE A 36 19.74 12.01 16.22
C PHE A 36 20.24 13.37 16.71
N ALA A 37 19.41 14.42 16.60
CA ALA A 37 19.73 15.76 17.09
C ALA A 37 19.91 15.78 18.63
N ALA A 38 19.02 15.11 19.38
CA ALA A 38 19.11 15.02 20.83
C ALA A 38 20.46 14.46 21.29
N TYR A 39 20.94 13.39 20.64
CA TYR A 39 22.21 12.77 20.97
C TYR A 39 23.43 13.58 20.50
N ILE A 40 23.33 14.37 19.42
CA ILE A 40 24.36 15.37 19.09
C ILE A 40 24.49 16.39 20.22
N PHE A 41 23.38 16.88 20.77
CA PHE A 41 23.42 17.81 21.89
C PHE A 41 23.93 17.17 23.18
N LEU A 42 23.59 15.91 23.47
CA LEU A 42 24.17 15.18 24.61
C LEU A 42 25.67 14.93 24.43
N PHE A 43 26.12 14.65 23.22
CA PHE A 43 27.55 14.53 22.90
C PHE A 43 28.27 15.86 23.16
N ALA A 44 27.71 16.99 22.70
CA ALA A 44 28.24 18.32 22.99
C ALA A 44 28.22 18.64 24.51
N ALA A 45 27.18 18.23 25.23
CA ALA A 45 27.09 18.35 26.67
C ALA A 45 28.20 17.56 27.37
N ALA A 46 28.41 16.30 26.98
CA ALA A 46 29.46 15.44 27.53
C ALA A 46 30.87 15.97 27.22
N LEU A 47 31.07 16.52 26.01
CA LEU A 47 32.32 17.14 25.58
C LEU A 47 32.65 18.41 26.37
N THR A 48 31.64 19.17 26.79
CA THR A 48 31.81 20.40 27.58
C THR A 48 31.73 20.18 29.10
N GLY A 49 31.58 18.93 29.55
CA GLY A 49 31.53 18.58 30.97
C GLY A 49 30.19 18.86 31.64
N TYR A 50 29.08 18.75 30.91
CA TYR A 50 27.72 19.01 31.38
C TYR A 50 27.56 20.37 32.08
N PRO A 51 27.78 21.50 31.36
CA PRO A 51 27.55 22.86 31.89
C PRO A 51 26.22 22.97 32.64
N ARG A 52 26.23 23.61 33.81
CA ARG A 52 25.02 24.00 34.54
C ARG A 52 24.74 25.47 34.29
N PHE A 53 23.47 25.82 34.07
CA PHE A 53 23.09 27.22 33.86
C PHE A 53 23.47 28.08 35.08
N PRO A 54 23.99 29.31 34.92
CA PRO A 54 24.16 30.07 33.67
C PRO A 54 25.54 29.93 33.02
N ARG A 55 26.31 28.87 33.30
CA ARG A 55 27.61 28.64 32.64
C ARG A 55 27.39 27.94 31.30
N TRP A 56 27.96 28.50 30.24
CA TRP A 56 27.82 27.98 28.87
C TRP A 56 29.13 27.37 28.34
N GLY A 57 30.24 27.58 29.06
CA GLY A 57 31.58 27.16 28.65
C GLY A 57 31.98 25.76 29.13
N TRP A 58 33.21 25.40 28.76
CA TRP A 58 33.89 24.18 29.18
C TRP A 58 34.00 24.10 30.71
N GLN A 59 33.70 22.92 31.27
CA GLN A 59 34.10 22.57 32.63
C GLN A 59 35.46 21.86 32.62
N ASP A 60 36.05 21.69 33.80
CA ASP A 60 37.39 21.12 33.98
C ASP A 60 37.48 19.62 33.64
N ALA A 61 36.36 18.96 33.31
CA ALA A 61 36.29 17.55 33.00
C ALA A 61 35.34 17.26 31.84
N ILE A 62 35.70 16.28 31.00
CA ILE A 62 34.82 15.70 29.97
C ILE A 62 34.21 14.39 30.49
N SER A 63 33.01 14.04 30.02
CA SER A 63 32.40 12.74 30.36
C SER A 63 32.67 11.71 29.26
N VAL A 64 33.67 10.85 29.47
CA VAL A 64 34.03 9.79 28.50
C VAL A 64 32.88 8.82 28.27
N ASP A 65 32.16 8.44 29.34
CA ASP A 65 30.98 7.57 29.25
C ASP A 65 29.87 8.22 28.41
N GLY A 66 29.56 9.49 28.67
CA GLY A 66 28.58 10.25 27.88
C GLY A 66 28.96 10.37 26.41
N LEU A 67 30.25 10.55 26.11
CA LEU A 67 30.76 10.59 24.73
C LEU A 67 30.62 9.22 24.04
N ALA A 68 30.98 8.12 24.71
CA ALA A 68 30.90 6.78 24.15
C ALA A 68 29.46 6.37 23.80
N TRP A 69 28.52 6.57 24.74
CA TRP A 69 27.10 6.25 24.52
C TRP A 69 26.46 7.15 23.46
N SER A 70 26.70 8.47 23.54
CA SER A 70 26.13 9.40 22.56
C SER A 70 26.66 9.11 21.15
N SER A 71 27.95 8.81 21.00
CA SER A 71 28.55 8.46 19.70
C SER A 71 27.91 7.22 19.09
N THR A 72 27.77 6.15 19.88
CA THR A 72 27.17 4.90 19.43
C THR A 72 25.74 5.14 18.93
N ILE A 73 24.96 5.89 19.70
CA ILE A 73 23.56 6.17 19.37
C ILE A 73 23.43 7.12 18.16
N ILE A 74 24.30 8.13 18.05
CA ILE A 74 24.43 9.00 16.87
C ILE A 74 24.63 8.17 15.60
N VAL A 75 25.51 7.16 15.62
CA VAL A 75 25.76 6.31 14.44
C VAL A 75 24.48 5.55 14.03
N PHE A 76 23.78 4.91 14.96
CA PHE A 76 22.58 4.15 14.64
C PHE A 76 21.42 5.03 14.15
N HIS A 77 21.15 6.16 14.83
CA HIS A 77 20.10 7.07 14.38
C HIS A 77 20.49 7.80 13.09
N GLY A 78 21.75 8.20 12.94
CA GLY A 78 22.27 8.84 11.73
C GLY A 78 22.15 7.92 10.52
N TYR A 79 22.51 6.63 10.67
CA TYR A 79 22.31 5.64 9.63
C TYR A 79 20.82 5.45 9.28
N ALA A 80 19.94 5.37 10.27
CA ALA A 80 18.50 5.26 10.03
C ALA A 80 17.92 6.49 9.31
N VAL A 81 18.30 7.70 9.73
CA VAL A 81 17.92 8.96 9.07
C VAL A 81 18.42 8.98 7.62
N TRP A 82 19.70 8.67 7.41
CA TRP A 82 20.28 8.59 6.08
C TRP A 82 19.52 7.61 5.18
N ARG A 83 19.26 6.40 5.68
CA ARG A 83 18.52 5.37 4.93
C ARG A 83 17.12 5.84 4.56
N HIS A 84 16.36 6.40 5.51
CA HIS A 84 15.03 6.91 5.24
C HIS A 84 15.05 8.08 4.23
N LEU A 85 16.03 8.98 4.29
CA LEU A 85 16.19 10.03 3.27
C LEU A 85 16.56 9.45 1.90
N TRP A 86 17.39 8.40 1.87
CA TRP A 86 17.79 7.72 0.66
C TRP A 86 16.65 6.96 -0.01
N ASP A 87 15.71 6.42 0.77
CA ASP A 87 14.52 5.72 0.28
C ASP A 87 13.52 6.69 -0.39
N GLU A 88 13.54 7.98 -0.02
CA GLU A 88 12.69 9.04 -0.62
C GLU A 88 13.22 9.54 -1.98
N ARG A 89 14.34 9.00 -2.47
CA ARG A 89 14.92 9.42 -3.75
C ARG A 89 13.92 9.16 -4.89
N PRO A 90 13.83 10.07 -5.89
CA PRO A 90 12.98 9.84 -7.04
C PRO A 90 13.48 8.63 -7.84
N ILE A 91 12.65 7.61 -7.98
CA ILE A 91 12.94 6.42 -8.78
C ILE A 91 12.35 6.61 -10.18
N ARG A 92 13.19 6.47 -11.20
CA ARG A 92 12.80 6.43 -12.61
C ARG A 92 13.02 5.01 -13.13
N PHE A 93 12.02 4.46 -13.80
CA PHE A 93 12.14 3.19 -14.49
C PHE A 93 12.92 3.33 -15.78
N ARG A 94 13.44 2.21 -16.30
CA ARG A 94 14.32 2.19 -17.47
C ARG A 94 13.52 2.27 -18.78
N SER A 95 12.28 1.80 -18.76
CA SER A 95 11.40 1.73 -19.93
C SER A 95 9.97 2.16 -19.57
N GLU A 96 9.20 2.52 -20.60
CA GLU A 96 7.77 2.80 -20.44
C GLU A 96 7.00 1.53 -20.03
N ASP A 97 7.43 0.35 -20.47
CA ASP A 97 6.80 -0.92 -20.05
C ASP A 97 6.94 -1.16 -18.53
N GLU A 98 8.10 -0.87 -17.94
CA GLU A 98 8.28 -0.93 -16.48
C GLU A 98 7.42 0.12 -15.74
N GLU A 99 7.31 1.32 -16.30
CA GLU A 99 6.48 2.40 -15.76
C GLU A 99 4.98 2.03 -15.81
N GLN A 100 4.50 1.47 -16.92
CA GLN A 100 3.14 1.01 -17.06
C GLN A 100 2.84 -0.17 -16.13
N LEU A 101 3.77 -1.10 -15.99
CA LEU A 101 3.66 -2.20 -15.04
C LEU A 101 3.55 -1.66 -13.60
N TRP A 102 4.37 -0.67 -13.24
CA TRP A 102 4.22 0.00 -11.96
C TRP A 102 2.85 0.67 -11.78
N ARG A 103 2.29 1.34 -12.80
CA ARG A 103 0.95 1.95 -12.72
C ARG A 103 -0.13 0.93 -12.38
N LEU A 104 -0.09 -0.26 -12.98
CA LEU A 104 -0.98 -1.37 -12.64
C LEU A 104 -0.89 -1.71 -11.14
N PHE A 105 0.32 -2.00 -10.65
CA PHE A 105 0.53 -2.37 -9.26
C PHE A 105 0.17 -1.23 -8.30
N HIS A 106 0.49 0.01 -8.64
CA HIS A 106 0.12 1.19 -7.87
C HIS A 106 -1.41 1.31 -7.74
N ARG A 107 -2.15 1.11 -8.83
CA ARG A 107 -3.61 1.19 -8.86
C ARG A 107 -4.32 0.07 -8.11
N ARG A 108 -3.77 -1.15 -8.20
CA ARG A 108 -4.39 -2.35 -7.62
C ARG A 108 -3.93 -2.68 -6.20
N SER A 109 -2.76 -2.16 -5.78
CA SER A 109 -2.20 -2.44 -4.45
C SER A 109 -1.63 -1.24 -3.70
N GLY A 110 -1.41 -0.10 -4.36
CA GLY A 110 -0.74 1.06 -3.76
C GLY A 110 0.79 0.94 -3.75
N MET A 111 1.37 -0.01 -4.48
CA MET A 111 2.83 -0.22 -4.50
C MET A 111 3.58 1.02 -4.99
N TYR A 112 4.56 1.46 -4.20
CA TYR A 112 5.42 2.59 -4.57
C TYR A 112 6.52 2.18 -5.55
N ARG A 113 7.14 3.19 -6.17
CA ARG A 113 8.17 3.00 -7.19
C ARG A 113 9.42 2.28 -6.67
N LEU A 114 9.80 2.53 -5.42
CA LEU A 114 10.98 1.90 -4.82
C LEU A 114 10.78 0.39 -4.74
N GLU A 115 9.71 -0.06 -4.09
CA GLU A 115 9.36 -1.47 -3.97
C GLU A 115 9.19 -2.14 -5.33
N MET A 116 8.54 -1.46 -6.28
CA MET A 116 8.41 -1.99 -7.63
C MET A 116 9.77 -2.13 -8.31
N SER A 117 10.68 -1.17 -8.14
CA SER A 117 12.05 -1.27 -8.68
C SER A 117 12.88 -2.40 -8.05
N GLU A 118 12.53 -2.84 -6.85
CA GLU A 118 13.10 -4.04 -6.25
C GLU A 118 12.48 -5.31 -6.86
N CYS A 119 11.15 -5.35 -7.01
CA CYS A 119 10.43 -6.47 -7.63
C CYS A 119 10.83 -6.70 -9.09
N LEU A 120 11.07 -5.63 -9.86
CA LEU A 120 11.49 -5.69 -11.26
C LEU A 120 12.85 -6.39 -11.47
N ARG A 121 13.65 -6.57 -10.42
CA ARG A 121 14.94 -7.28 -10.51
C ARG A 121 14.79 -8.79 -10.63
N TYR A 122 13.62 -9.33 -10.30
CA TYR A 122 13.36 -10.77 -10.18
C TYR A 122 12.21 -11.23 -11.10
N GLY A 123 11.90 -10.46 -12.13
CA GLY A 123 10.94 -10.87 -13.14
C GLY A 123 11.52 -10.72 -14.54
N ARG A 124 10.83 -11.31 -15.51
CA ARG A 124 11.23 -11.23 -16.91
C ARG A 124 10.06 -10.93 -17.81
N TRP A 125 10.35 -10.17 -18.85
CA TRP A 125 9.46 -10.00 -20.00
C TRP A 125 9.54 -11.23 -20.90
N ALA A 126 8.39 -11.77 -21.29
CA ALA A 126 8.28 -12.89 -22.21
C ALA A 126 7.28 -12.55 -23.32
N ARG A 127 7.64 -12.88 -24.56
CA ARG A 127 6.78 -12.69 -25.74
C ARG A 127 6.43 -14.05 -26.31
N TYR A 128 5.16 -14.23 -26.63
CA TYR A 128 4.61 -15.45 -27.20
C TYR A 128 3.80 -15.08 -28.44
N ALA A 129 3.98 -15.83 -29.52
CA ALA A 129 3.17 -15.68 -30.72
C ALA A 129 1.81 -16.34 -30.54
N ALA A 130 0.81 -15.92 -31.31
CA ALA A 130 -0.48 -16.59 -31.34
C ALA A 130 -0.33 -18.10 -31.61
N GLY A 131 -0.93 -18.94 -30.76
CA GLY A 131 -0.87 -20.40 -30.79
C GLY A 131 0.21 -21.02 -29.88
N ASP A 132 1.16 -20.23 -29.38
CA ASP A 132 2.23 -20.74 -28.51
C ASP A 132 1.68 -21.27 -27.18
N VAL A 133 2.27 -22.36 -26.69
CA VAL A 133 1.99 -22.88 -25.34
C VAL A 133 2.84 -22.09 -24.35
N ILE A 134 2.17 -21.40 -23.42
CA ILE A 134 2.81 -20.62 -22.36
C ILE A 134 3.12 -21.53 -21.17
N VAL A 135 2.14 -22.31 -20.73
CA VAL A 135 2.27 -23.25 -19.61
C VAL A 135 1.68 -24.60 -20.00
N THR A 136 2.45 -25.66 -19.74
CA THR A 136 1.98 -27.04 -19.83
C THR A 136 1.54 -27.55 -18.45
N PRO A 137 0.67 -28.56 -18.35
CA PRO A 137 0.23 -29.09 -17.06
C PRO A 137 1.35 -29.53 -16.11
N GLY A 138 2.46 -30.07 -16.63
CA GLY A 138 3.61 -30.46 -15.80
C GLY A 138 4.51 -29.30 -15.34
N ALA A 139 4.24 -28.08 -15.82
CA ALA A 139 4.97 -26.87 -15.48
C ALA A 139 4.10 -25.86 -14.71
N SER A 140 2.87 -26.22 -14.34
CA SER A 140 2.05 -25.40 -13.46
C SER A 140 2.69 -25.30 -12.08
N HIS A 141 2.37 -24.22 -11.37
CA HIS A 141 2.86 -23.88 -10.04
C HIS A 141 4.36 -23.57 -9.94
N LEU A 142 5.03 -23.33 -11.06
CA LEU A 142 6.44 -22.95 -11.09
C LEU A 142 6.65 -21.44 -11.26
N ARG A 143 5.67 -20.74 -11.85
CA ARG A 143 5.77 -19.34 -12.23
C ARG A 143 4.43 -18.64 -12.08
N LEU A 144 4.45 -17.42 -11.57
CA LEU A 144 3.30 -16.52 -11.68
C LEU A 144 3.44 -15.71 -12.97
N HIS A 145 2.35 -15.63 -13.71
CA HIS A 145 2.30 -14.91 -14.97
C HIS A 145 1.33 -13.75 -14.87
N LEU A 146 1.73 -12.58 -15.35
CA LEU A 146 0.87 -11.43 -15.59
C LEU A 146 0.72 -11.20 -17.09
N VAL A 147 -0.51 -11.19 -17.58
CA VAL A 147 -0.81 -10.81 -18.96
C VAL A 147 -0.69 -9.30 -19.06
N VAL A 148 0.29 -8.79 -19.80
CA VAL A 148 0.46 -7.34 -20.01
C VAL A 148 -0.28 -6.92 -21.27
N GLU A 149 -0.19 -7.70 -22.34
CA GLU A 149 -0.82 -7.45 -23.64
C GLU A 149 -1.16 -8.79 -24.30
N GLY A 150 -2.23 -8.82 -25.08
CA GLY A 150 -2.76 -10.01 -25.74
C GLY A 150 -3.85 -10.73 -24.95
N LEU A 151 -4.27 -11.87 -25.48
CA LEU A 151 -5.27 -12.76 -24.90
C LEU A 151 -4.65 -14.13 -24.63
N VAL A 152 -4.85 -14.65 -23.42
CA VAL A 152 -4.39 -15.99 -23.04
C VAL A 152 -5.60 -16.89 -22.83
N GLU A 153 -5.57 -18.08 -23.39
CA GLU A 153 -6.59 -19.11 -23.20
C GLU A 153 -6.12 -20.10 -22.16
N LEU A 154 -6.86 -20.21 -21.06
CA LEU A 154 -6.58 -21.08 -19.94
C LEU A 154 -7.56 -22.26 -19.98
N GLU A 155 -7.01 -23.46 -20.16
CA GLU A 155 -7.74 -24.72 -20.12
C GLU A 155 -7.38 -25.46 -18.83
N VAL A 156 -8.35 -25.61 -17.93
CA VAL A 156 -8.16 -26.29 -16.64
C VAL A 156 -8.66 -27.73 -16.76
N ASP A 157 -7.81 -28.71 -16.45
CA ASP A 157 -8.18 -30.13 -16.45
C ASP A 157 -8.64 -30.56 -15.05
N HIS A 158 -9.97 -30.70 -14.88
CA HIS A 158 -10.56 -31.14 -13.61
C HIS A 158 -10.57 -32.67 -13.42
N GLY A 159 -9.86 -33.43 -14.28
CA GLY A 159 -9.74 -34.88 -14.23
C GLY A 159 -10.78 -35.61 -15.10
N ALA A 160 -10.59 -36.93 -15.23
CA ALA A 160 -11.36 -37.77 -16.13
C ALA A 160 -12.88 -37.70 -15.86
N GLY A 161 -13.63 -37.18 -16.84
CA GLY A 161 -15.10 -37.12 -16.83
C GLY A 161 -15.72 -35.78 -16.46
N LYS A 162 -14.92 -34.75 -16.15
CA LYS A 162 -15.42 -33.37 -15.97
C LYS A 162 -15.20 -32.54 -17.24
N GLU A 163 -16.11 -31.62 -17.50
CA GLU A 163 -16.02 -30.70 -18.63
C GLU A 163 -14.81 -29.78 -18.47
N ARG A 164 -14.07 -29.59 -19.56
CA ARG A 164 -12.93 -28.66 -19.57
C ARG A 164 -13.46 -27.24 -19.61
N VAL A 165 -13.09 -26.45 -18.62
CA VAL A 165 -13.45 -25.04 -18.56
C VAL A 165 -12.37 -24.26 -19.28
N LEU A 166 -12.78 -23.53 -20.31
CA LEU A 166 -11.92 -22.70 -21.12
C LEU A 166 -12.20 -21.24 -20.82
N ASN A 167 -11.21 -20.57 -20.23
CA ASN A 167 -11.31 -19.17 -19.83
C ASN A 167 -10.35 -18.32 -20.66
N THR A 168 -10.84 -17.21 -21.21
CA THR A 168 -9.96 -16.21 -21.81
C THR A 168 -9.53 -15.21 -20.72
N LEU A 169 -8.22 -15.06 -20.57
CA LEU A 169 -7.56 -14.10 -19.70
C LEU A 169 -7.11 -12.90 -20.55
N HIS A 170 -7.21 -11.72 -19.96
CA HIS A 170 -7.01 -10.45 -20.63
C HIS A 170 -5.87 -9.67 -19.95
N SER A 171 -5.49 -8.53 -20.54
CA SER A 171 -4.49 -7.66 -19.93
C SER A 171 -4.82 -7.30 -18.47
N GLY A 172 -3.80 -7.32 -17.63
CA GLY A 172 -3.87 -7.00 -16.21
C GLY A 172 -4.18 -8.19 -15.32
N THR A 173 -4.63 -9.34 -15.86
CA THR A 173 -4.90 -10.53 -15.06
C THR A 173 -3.64 -11.34 -14.81
N ILE A 174 -3.51 -11.90 -13.61
CA ILE A 174 -2.53 -12.95 -13.30
C ILE A 174 -3.15 -14.35 -13.42
N PHE A 175 -2.31 -15.36 -13.67
CA PHE A 175 -2.69 -16.77 -13.58
C PHE A 175 -1.57 -17.61 -12.98
N ASP A 176 -1.90 -18.85 -12.62
CA ASP A 176 -1.14 -19.71 -11.70
C ASP A 176 -1.20 -19.17 -10.25
N PHE A 177 -2.42 -18.95 -9.78
CA PHE A 177 -2.66 -18.28 -8.50
C PHE A 177 -2.13 -19.10 -7.32
N GLY A 178 -1.99 -20.42 -7.46
CA GLY A 178 -1.44 -21.31 -6.44
C GLY A 178 -0.06 -20.86 -5.96
N VAL A 179 0.75 -20.26 -6.84
CA VAL A 179 2.07 -19.72 -6.49
C VAL A 179 1.96 -18.50 -5.56
N ALA A 180 0.90 -17.70 -5.68
CA ALA A 180 0.68 -16.52 -4.85
C ALA A 180 0.37 -16.84 -3.37
N ASN A 181 0.13 -18.11 -3.04
CA ASN A 181 0.00 -18.58 -1.64
C ASN A 181 1.26 -18.26 -0.80
N VAL A 182 2.43 -18.07 -1.42
CA VAL A 182 3.67 -17.64 -0.74
C VAL A 182 3.51 -16.31 0.01
N PHE A 183 2.55 -15.47 -0.40
CA PHE A 183 2.24 -14.21 0.27
C PHE A 183 1.24 -14.35 1.43
N GLY A 184 0.80 -15.57 1.77
CA GLY A 184 -0.14 -15.83 2.85
C GLY A 184 -1.61 -15.54 2.50
N VAL A 185 -1.95 -15.42 1.21
CA VAL A 185 -3.34 -15.46 0.74
C VAL A 185 -3.66 -16.91 0.43
N TYR A 186 -4.62 -17.52 1.14
CA TYR A 186 -5.04 -18.88 0.80
C TYR A 186 -5.99 -18.85 -0.39
N ILE A 187 -5.53 -19.33 -1.54
CA ILE A 187 -6.33 -19.38 -2.78
C ILE A 187 -6.85 -20.79 -2.99
N GLY A 188 -8.13 -20.99 -2.63
CA GLY A 188 -8.77 -22.30 -2.67
C GLY A 188 -9.23 -22.78 -4.05
N PHE A 189 -9.05 -21.99 -5.11
CA PHE A 189 -9.55 -22.32 -6.46
C PHE A 189 -8.67 -23.35 -7.20
N GLU A 190 -7.40 -23.47 -6.84
CA GLU A 190 -6.41 -24.39 -7.45
C GLU A 190 -6.01 -25.53 -6.47
N CYS A 191 -6.93 -25.94 -5.58
CA CYS A 191 -6.64 -26.72 -4.38
C CYS A 191 -6.19 -28.19 -4.56
N ALA A 192 -6.04 -28.68 -5.78
CA ALA A 192 -5.55 -30.03 -6.02
C ALA A 192 -4.18 -29.92 -6.66
N GLN A 193 -3.13 -30.40 -5.98
CA GLN A 193 -1.75 -30.47 -6.49
C GLN A 193 -1.65 -31.23 -7.84
N ASP A 194 -2.70 -31.97 -8.14
CA ASP A 194 -2.95 -32.81 -9.29
C ASP A 194 -3.78 -32.14 -10.40
N VAL A 195 -4.31 -30.93 -10.18
CA VAL A 195 -5.01 -30.14 -11.21
C VAL A 195 -4.00 -29.25 -11.93
N GLY A 196 -3.45 -29.77 -13.01
CA GLY A 196 -2.68 -28.98 -13.96
C GLY A 196 -3.59 -28.16 -14.88
N PHE A 197 -3.04 -27.08 -15.44
CA PHE A 197 -3.70 -26.31 -16.48
C PHE A 197 -2.78 -26.15 -17.69
N THR A 198 -3.38 -25.91 -18.85
CA THR A 198 -2.65 -25.48 -20.05
C THR A 198 -3.00 -24.02 -20.33
N ALA A 199 -1.99 -23.18 -20.50
CA ALA A 199 -2.17 -21.80 -20.95
C ALA A 199 -1.60 -21.65 -22.37
N ARG A 200 -2.39 -21.09 -23.29
CA ARG A 200 -2.00 -20.84 -24.69
C ARG A 200 -2.19 -19.38 -25.04
N ALA A 201 -1.27 -18.83 -25.84
CA ALA A 201 -1.43 -17.50 -26.40
C ALA A 201 -2.50 -17.55 -27.49
N LYS A 202 -3.63 -16.86 -27.31
CA LYS A 202 -4.72 -16.78 -28.31
C LYS A 202 -4.41 -15.73 -29.37
N THR A 203 -3.73 -14.67 -28.98
CA THR A 203 -3.13 -13.65 -29.85
C THR A 203 -1.62 -13.59 -29.59
N ASP A 204 -0.91 -12.70 -30.26
CA ASP A 204 0.42 -12.33 -29.81
C ASP A 204 0.31 -11.73 -28.40
N CYS A 205 1.15 -12.22 -27.49
CA CYS A 205 1.08 -11.90 -26.07
C CYS A 205 2.41 -11.35 -25.57
N LEU A 206 2.32 -10.34 -24.69
CA LEU A 206 3.41 -9.89 -23.83
C LEU A 206 3.04 -10.24 -22.39
N LEU A 207 3.89 -11.01 -21.73
CA LEU A 207 3.73 -11.37 -20.33
C LEU A 207 4.91 -10.86 -19.50
N TYR A 208 4.62 -10.65 -18.22
CA TYR A 208 5.64 -10.49 -17.19
C TYR A 208 5.57 -11.69 -16.26
N GLU A 209 6.71 -12.35 -16.04
CA GLU A 209 6.78 -13.63 -15.34
C GLU A 209 7.70 -13.54 -14.13
N TRP A 210 7.29 -14.19 -13.04
CA TRP A 210 8.11 -14.41 -11.85
C TRP A 210 8.18 -15.91 -11.55
N SER A 211 9.36 -16.43 -11.25
CA SER A 211 9.45 -17.80 -10.73
C SER A 211 8.98 -17.89 -9.28
N ILE A 212 8.65 -19.08 -8.80
CA ILE A 212 8.32 -19.29 -7.38
C ILE A 212 9.47 -18.86 -6.45
N ASP A 213 10.72 -19.10 -6.86
CA ASP A 213 11.91 -18.68 -6.10
C ASP A 213 12.00 -17.14 -6.00
N ASP A 214 11.68 -16.43 -7.09
CA ASP A 214 11.63 -14.97 -7.12
C ASP A 214 10.56 -14.43 -6.16
N LEU A 215 9.40 -15.09 -6.12
CA LEU A 215 8.29 -14.71 -5.23
C LEU A 215 8.60 -15.03 -3.77
N GLU A 216 9.36 -16.09 -3.48
CA GLU A 216 9.86 -16.39 -2.13
C GLU A 216 10.80 -15.27 -1.64
N VAL A 217 11.66 -14.73 -2.54
CA VAL A 217 12.48 -13.56 -2.24
C VAL A 217 11.61 -12.35 -1.91
N PHE A 218 10.51 -12.14 -2.63
CA PHE A 218 9.56 -11.05 -2.33
C PHE A 218 8.92 -11.23 -0.96
N ALA A 219 8.55 -12.45 -0.60
CA ALA A 219 7.90 -12.79 0.66
C ALA A 219 8.84 -12.63 1.88
N SER A 220 10.14 -12.91 1.72
CA SER A 220 11.05 -13.12 2.85
C SER A 220 12.27 -12.18 2.92
N ARG A 221 12.74 -11.63 1.79
CA ARG A 221 14.04 -10.91 1.73
C ARG A 221 13.94 -9.44 1.31
N LEU A 222 12.86 -9.04 0.64
CA LEU A 222 12.62 -7.63 0.28
C LEU A 222 12.04 -6.83 1.45
N SER A 223 11.77 -5.54 1.21
CA SER A 223 11.11 -4.67 2.21
C SER A 223 9.85 -5.35 2.77
N PRO A 224 9.58 -5.28 4.09
CA PRO A 224 8.39 -5.85 4.71
C PRO A 224 7.05 -5.34 4.13
N SER A 225 7.08 -4.21 3.41
CA SER A 225 5.92 -3.67 2.68
C SER A 225 5.58 -4.48 1.42
N VAL A 226 6.56 -5.11 0.76
CA VAL A 226 6.38 -5.84 -0.51
C VAL A 226 5.35 -6.97 -0.37
N PRO A 227 5.45 -7.89 0.61
CA PRO A 227 4.42 -8.93 0.79
C PRO A 227 3.02 -8.36 1.06
N ALA A 228 2.92 -7.20 1.69
CA ALA A 228 1.62 -6.55 1.93
C ALA A 228 1.00 -6.01 0.64
N PHE A 229 1.82 -5.40 -0.23
CA PHE A 229 1.36 -4.97 -1.56
C PHE A 229 0.92 -6.16 -2.42
N TRP A 230 1.69 -7.25 -2.44
CA TRP A 230 1.31 -8.44 -3.17
C TRP A 230 0.02 -9.09 -2.66
N ARG A 231 -0.18 -9.15 -1.33
CA ARG A 231 -1.47 -9.58 -0.77
C ARG A 231 -2.63 -8.72 -1.26
N SER A 232 -2.49 -7.39 -1.19
CA SER A 232 -3.53 -6.48 -1.70
C SER A 232 -3.78 -6.65 -3.20
N PHE A 233 -2.72 -6.82 -3.98
CA PHE A 233 -2.79 -7.06 -5.42
C PHE A 233 -3.57 -8.34 -5.72
N VAL A 234 -3.16 -9.47 -5.13
CA VAL A 234 -3.80 -10.78 -5.32
C VAL A 234 -5.27 -10.75 -4.92
N LEU A 235 -5.61 -10.10 -3.79
CA LEU A 235 -7.00 -9.93 -3.37
C LEU A 235 -7.81 -9.07 -4.35
N CYS A 236 -7.20 -8.05 -4.95
CA CYS A 236 -7.80 -7.26 -6.01
C CYS A 236 -8.07 -8.13 -7.25
N GLU A 237 -7.10 -8.93 -7.69
CA GLU A 237 -7.24 -9.84 -8.84
C GLU A 237 -8.38 -10.84 -8.63
N VAL A 238 -8.42 -11.51 -7.47
CA VAL A 238 -9.51 -12.44 -7.12
C VAL A 238 -10.87 -11.73 -7.12
N GLY A 239 -10.93 -10.49 -6.62
CA GLY A 239 -12.15 -9.69 -6.62
C GLY A 239 -12.61 -9.32 -8.03
N LEU A 240 -11.69 -8.92 -8.91
CA LEU A 240 -11.97 -8.60 -10.31
C LEU A 240 -12.43 -9.83 -11.08
N GLU A 241 -11.74 -10.96 -10.90
CA GLU A 241 -12.11 -12.23 -11.53
C GLU A 241 -13.50 -12.70 -11.07
N TYR A 242 -13.77 -12.67 -9.77
CA TYR A 242 -15.08 -13.00 -9.22
C TYR A 242 -16.18 -12.10 -9.81
N ALA A 243 -15.94 -10.79 -9.89
CA ALA A 243 -16.89 -9.84 -10.48
C ALA A 243 -17.19 -10.15 -11.95
N GLY A 244 -16.15 -10.48 -12.74
CA GLY A 244 -16.29 -10.88 -14.14
C GLY A 244 -17.13 -12.16 -14.30
N ARG A 245 -16.88 -13.17 -13.46
CA ARG A 245 -17.62 -14.45 -13.48
C ARG A 245 -19.08 -14.30 -13.07
N VAL A 246 -19.37 -13.51 -12.04
CA VAL A 246 -20.74 -13.34 -11.51
C VAL A 246 -21.57 -12.39 -12.38
N HIS A 247 -20.93 -11.46 -13.09
CA HIS A 247 -21.60 -10.46 -13.92
C HIS A 247 -21.00 -10.34 -15.33
N PRO A 248 -21.01 -11.43 -16.14
CA PRO A 248 -20.34 -11.44 -17.43
C PRO A 248 -20.89 -10.40 -18.41
N ALA A 249 -22.20 -10.12 -18.36
CA ALA A 249 -22.85 -9.13 -19.22
C ALA A 249 -22.48 -7.67 -18.90
N ARG A 250 -21.79 -7.42 -17.78
CA ARG A 250 -21.45 -6.06 -17.35
C ARG A 250 -20.14 -5.57 -17.96
N GLY A 251 -19.30 -6.45 -18.50
CA GLY A 251 -17.96 -6.11 -18.99
C GLY A 251 -16.93 -5.95 -17.87
N THR A 252 -15.66 -5.82 -18.24
CA THR A 252 -14.53 -5.73 -17.30
C THR A 252 -14.28 -4.29 -16.87
N ARG A 253 -13.87 -4.09 -15.61
CA ARG A 253 -13.53 -2.77 -15.05
C ARG A 253 -12.06 -2.70 -14.69
N SER A 254 -11.49 -1.52 -14.92
CA SER A 254 -10.21 -1.09 -14.36
C SER A 254 -10.27 -0.94 -12.84
N ALA A 255 -9.12 -0.83 -12.18
CA ALA A 255 -9.01 -0.60 -10.74
C ALA A 255 -9.70 0.70 -10.27
N ASN A 256 -9.84 1.68 -11.16
CA ASN A 256 -10.54 2.94 -10.89
C ASN A 256 -12.09 2.81 -10.98
N GLY A 257 -12.58 1.63 -11.39
CA GLY A 257 -14.00 1.32 -11.55
C GLY A 257 -14.59 1.77 -12.89
N GLU A 258 -13.76 2.20 -13.82
CA GLU A 258 -14.18 2.54 -15.19
C GLU A 258 -14.12 1.31 -16.09
N TRP A 259 -15.02 1.25 -17.06
CA TRP A 259 -15.07 0.15 -18.02
C TRP A 259 -13.83 0.13 -18.91
N GLU A 260 -13.36 -1.08 -19.21
CA GLU A 260 -12.37 -1.32 -20.26
C GLU A 260 -13.00 -1.05 -21.65
N GLY A 261 -12.19 -0.60 -22.60
CA GLY A 261 -12.64 -0.32 -23.97
C GLY A 261 -12.78 -1.57 -24.84
N PRO A 262 -13.41 -1.51 -26.02
CA PRO A 262 -13.54 -2.66 -26.91
C PRO A 262 -12.19 -3.23 -27.38
N GLU A 263 -11.14 -2.41 -27.44
CA GLU A 263 -9.77 -2.84 -27.74
C GLU A 263 -9.22 -3.81 -26.69
N TYR A 264 -9.65 -3.72 -25.43
CA TYR A 264 -9.26 -4.64 -24.36
C TYR A 264 -9.71 -6.08 -24.63
N GLU A 265 -10.94 -6.23 -25.12
CA GLU A 265 -11.51 -7.51 -25.53
C GLU A 265 -10.77 -8.11 -26.74
N ALA A 266 -10.11 -7.25 -27.53
CA ALA A 266 -9.25 -7.66 -28.65
C ALA A 266 -7.78 -7.92 -28.24
N GLY A 267 -7.43 -7.80 -26.95
CA GLY A 267 -6.09 -8.04 -26.42
C GLY A 267 -5.23 -6.79 -26.20
N ALA A 268 -5.80 -5.58 -26.28
CA ALA A 268 -5.07 -4.37 -25.90
C ALA A 268 -4.79 -4.33 -24.39
N ARG A 269 -3.81 -3.51 -23.99
CA ARG A 269 -3.47 -3.30 -22.58
C ARG A 269 -4.65 -2.68 -21.82
N SER A 270 -4.88 -3.15 -20.59
CA SER A 270 -5.86 -2.54 -19.66
C SER A 270 -5.56 -1.06 -19.45
N ARG A 271 -6.63 -0.29 -19.21
CA ARG A 271 -6.54 1.14 -18.80
C ARG A 271 -5.66 1.34 -17.56
N ASP A 272 -5.53 0.32 -16.71
CA ASP A 272 -4.65 0.37 -15.54
C ASP A 272 -3.15 0.50 -15.92
N PHE A 273 -2.73 0.04 -17.10
CA PHE A 273 -1.37 0.25 -17.62
C PHE A 273 -1.24 1.59 -18.34
N THR A 274 -2.19 1.90 -19.22
CA THR A 274 -2.03 2.90 -20.28
C THR A 274 -2.41 4.30 -19.83
N GLU A 275 -3.40 4.45 -18.95
CA GLU A 275 -3.85 5.77 -18.54
C GLU A 275 -2.80 6.48 -17.68
N PRO A 276 -2.54 7.78 -17.92
CA PRO A 276 -1.69 8.56 -17.04
C PRO A 276 -2.28 8.61 -15.63
N LEU A 277 -1.41 8.81 -14.64
CA LEU A 277 -1.86 8.97 -13.27
C LEU A 277 -2.77 10.18 -13.14
N ARG A 278 -3.89 9.99 -12.44
CA ARG A 278 -4.82 11.07 -12.10
C ARG A 278 -4.20 11.99 -11.06
N PRO A 279 -4.66 13.26 -10.97
CA PRO A 279 -4.16 14.21 -9.97
C PRO A 279 -4.17 13.68 -8.52
N GLU A 280 -5.14 12.84 -8.17
CA GLU A 280 -5.27 12.18 -6.87
C GLU A 280 -4.32 10.99 -6.67
N GLU A 281 -3.83 10.38 -7.74
CA GLU A 281 -2.83 9.30 -7.70
C GLU A 281 -1.40 9.87 -7.65
N LEU A 282 -1.22 11.12 -8.09
CA LEU A 282 0.07 11.79 -8.04
C LEU A 282 0.46 12.11 -6.59
N PRO A 283 1.75 12.03 -6.25
CA PRO A 283 2.22 12.48 -4.96
C PRO A 283 1.82 13.96 -4.77
N PRO A 284 1.36 14.37 -3.58
CA PRO A 284 0.89 15.73 -3.35
C PRO A 284 1.99 16.72 -3.72
N ARG A 285 1.67 17.69 -4.59
CA ARG A 285 2.60 18.74 -4.99
C ARG A 285 3.10 19.48 -3.74
N ARG A 286 4.39 19.36 -3.44
CA ARG A 286 5.03 20.02 -2.30
C ARG A 286 5.26 21.50 -2.59
N GLY A 287 4.19 22.31 -2.54
CA GLY A 287 4.32 23.76 -2.36
C GLY A 287 4.69 24.07 -0.90
N LEU A 288 5.13 25.30 -0.61
CA LEU A 288 5.49 25.73 0.77
C LEU A 288 4.39 25.41 1.79
N TRP A 289 3.13 25.69 1.46
CA TRP A 289 1.97 25.35 2.30
C TRP A 289 1.75 23.83 2.44
N GLY A 290 2.01 23.06 1.38
CA GLY A 290 1.93 21.61 1.41
C GLY A 290 3.00 21.01 2.33
N THR A 291 4.23 21.51 2.24
CA THR A 291 5.34 21.13 3.13
C THR A 291 5.03 21.51 4.58
N LEU A 292 4.55 22.73 4.84
CA LEU A 292 4.17 23.16 6.18
C LEU A 292 3.04 22.30 6.75
N ARG A 293 2.00 22.01 5.96
CA ARG A 293 0.90 21.13 6.37
C ARG A 293 1.38 19.70 6.61
N ALA A 294 2.31 19.21 5.81
CA ALA A 294 2.94 17.91 6.04
C ALA A 294 3.72 17.90 7.37
N VAL A 295 4.51 18.94 7.64
CA VAL A 295 5.21 19.10 8.92
C VAL A 295 4.24 19.15 10.10
N LEU A 296 3.14 19.91 9.99
CA LEU A 296 2.12 19.97 11.04
C LEU A 296 1.42 18.62 11.26
N ARG A 297 1.18 17.84 10.20
CA ARG A 297 0.60 16.49 10.31
C ARG A 297 1.51 15.48 11.00
N VAL A 298 2.82 15.72 10.99
CA VAL A 298 3.76 14.85 11.69
C VAL A 298 3.54 14.91 13.22
N PHE A 299 2.99 16.00 13.74
CA PHE A 299 2.68 16.20 15.16
C PHE A 299 1.29 15.66 15.57
N ASP A 300 0.60 14.93 14.70
CA ASP A 300 -0.64 14.26 15.07
C ASP A 300 -0.31 13.09 16.02
N PRO A 301 -0.86 13.05 17.25
CA PRO A 301 -0.56 12.00 18.25
C PRO A 301 -0.97 10.61 17.77
N LEU A 302 -1.86 10.53 16.78
CA LEU A 302 -2.16 9.30 16.07
C LEU A 302 -1.52 9.40 14.68
N PRO A 303 -0.53 8.56 14.33
CA PRO A 303 -0.02 8.55 12.96
C PRO A 303 -1.22 8.32 12.02
N PRO A 304 -1.50 9.23 11.08
CA PRO A 304 -2.48 8.92 10.05
C PRO A 304 -2.02 7.64 9.34
N ALA A 305 -2.96 6.72 9.13
CA ALA A 305 -2.67 5.46 8.46
C ALA A 305 -1.95 5.73 7.14
N GLY A 306 -0.77 5.11 6.94
CA GLY A 306 -0.09 5.14 5.65
C GLY A 306 0.88 6.28 5.40
N LEU A 307 1.50 6.88 6.43
CA LEU A 307 2.50 7.94 6.22
C LEU A 307 3.68 7.55 5.31
N ARG A 308 3.99 6.25 5.15
CA ARG A 308 5.09 5.80 4.26
C ARG A 308 4.81 4.52 3.47
N HIS A 309 4.00 3.60 4.00
CA HIS A 309 3.60 2.38 3.29
C HIS A 309 2.12 2.09 3.55
N CYS A 310 1.25 2.50 2.63
CA CYS A 310 -0.15 2.12 2.65
C CYS A 310 -0.37 1.08 1.55
N SER A 311 -0.58 -0.18 1.94
CA SER A 311 -1.01 -1.22 0.98
C SER A 311 -2.48 -1.08 0.58
N THR A 312 -3.13 0.03 0.96
CA THR A 312 -4.47 0.36 0.49
C THR A 312 -4.31 1.23 -0.75
N PRO A 313 -4.63 0.73 -1.96
CA PRO A 313 -4.62 1.57 -3.14
C PRO A 313 -5.63 2.73 -2.99
N MET A 314 -5.38 3.83 -3.70
CA MET A 314 -6.27 5.00 -3.68
C MET A 314 -7.70 4.63 -4.10
N SER A 315 -7.84 3.73 -5.08
CA SER A 315 -9.12 3.14 -5.48
C SER A 315 -9.87 2.50 -4.30
N GLY A 316 -9.18 1.76 -3.44
CA GLY A 316 -9.73 1.20 -2.21
C GLY A 316 -10.16 2.26 -1.20
N VAL A 317 -9.37 3.33 -1.04
CA VAL A 317 -9.73 4.48 -0.19
C VAL A 317 -10.99 5.17 -0.73
N MET A 318 -11.07 5.39 -2.04
CA MET A 318 -12.24 5.98 -2.70
C MET A 318 -13.47 5.09 -2.57
N ALA A 319 -13.33 3.77 -2.76
CA ALA A 319 -14.41 2.81 -2.59
C ALA A 319 -14.94 2.82 -1.15
N ARG A 320 -14.06 2.82 -0.15
CA ARG A 320 -14.43 2.95 1.27
C ARG A 320 -15.18 4.26 1.52
N ASN A 321 -14.69 5.37 1.00
CA ASN A 321 -15.33 6.67 1.19
C ASN A 321 -16.71 6.74 0.52
N ARG A 322 -16.87 6.12 -0.67
CA ARG A 322 -18.18 5.99 -1.34
C ARG A 322 -19.14 5.16 -0.50
N LEU A 323 -18.71 4.01 0.04
CA LEU A 323 -19.54 3.17 0.91
C LEU A 323 -19.95 3.91 2.18
N ALA A 324 -19.03 4.64 2.81
CA ALA A 324 -19.32 5.46 3.98
C ALA A 324 -20.36 6.56 3.66
N ALA A 325 -20.23 7.22 2.50
CA ALA A 325 -21.20 8.21 2.04
C ALA A 325 -22.59 7.61 1.77
N VAL A 326 -22.65 6.45 1.12
CA VAL A 326 -23.90 5.72 0.88
C VAL A 326 -24.56 5.29 2.19
N ALA A 327 -23.79 4.77 3.15
CA ALA A 327 -24.29 4.38 4.45
C ALA A 327 -24.85 5.59 5.22
N ALA A 328 -24.14 6.73 5.19
CA ALA A 328 -24.61 7.97 5.79
C ALA A 328 -25.92 8.46 5.15
N ALA A 329 -26.02 8.43 3.81
CA ALA A 329 -27.23 8.82 3.09
C ALA A 329 -28.43 7.92 3.45
N LYS A 330 -28.25 6.60 3.44
CA LYS A 330 -29.31 5.66 3.86
C LYS A 330 -29.72 5.83 5.32
N GLY A 331 -28.77 6.12 6.20
CA GLY A 331 -29.06 6.39 7.60
C GLY A 331 -29.87 7.67 7.81
N LEU A 332 -29.67 8.69 6.97
CA LEU A 332 -30.50 9.91 6.97
C LEU A 332 -31.91 9.64 6.46
N GLU A 333 -32.04 8.87 5.37
CA GLU A 333 -33.34 8.46 4.81
C GLU A 333 -34.16 7.67 5.83
N GLN A 334 -33.56 6.67 6.48
CA GLN A 334 -34.22 5.89 7.53
C GLN A 334 -34.69 6.75 8.71
N ARG A 335 -33.88 7.74 9.13
CA ARG A 335 -34.28 8.67 10.20
C ARG A 335 -35.44 9.57 9.78
N ALA A 336 -35.47 10.01 8.52
CA ALA A 336 -36.58 10.79 8.00
C ALA A 336 -37.87 9.96 7.98
N THR A 337 -37.82 8.71 7.52
CA THR A 337 -38.99 7.81 7.54
C THR A 337 -39.51 7.58 8.96
N LEU A 338 -38.62 7.32 9.94
CA LEU A 338 -39.03 7.16 11.33
C LEU A 338 -39.68 8.41 11.91
N GLN A 339 -39.16 9.60 11.58
CA GLN A 339 -39.77 10.87 12.01
C GLN A 339 -41.14 11.12 11.36
N GLU A 340 -41.34 10.70 10.12
CA GLU A 340 -42.65 10.76 9.45
C GLU A 340 -43.65 9.79 10.09
N GLU A 341 -43.21 8.59 10.44
CA GLU A 341 -44.03 7.61 11.18
C GLU A 341 -44.40 8.10 12.58
N GLU A 342 -43.45 8.67 13.34
CA GLU A 342 -43.70 9.28 14.65
C GLU A 342 -44.71 10.42 14.56
N ARG A 343 -44.55 11.34 13.59
CA ARG A 343 -45.51 12.43 13.36
C ARG A 343 -46.90 11.93 12.97
N ALA A 344 -46.97 10.92 12.10
CA ALA A 344 -48.24 10.33 11.71
C ALA A 344 -48.93 9.67 12.91
N GLN A 345 -48.17 9.05 13.81
CA GLN A 345 -48.70 8.48 15.04
C GLN A 345 -49.19 9.57 16.01
N ASP A 346 -48.41 10.64 16.20
CA ASP A 346 -48.80 11.79 17.01
C ASP A 346 -50.09 12.46 16.48
N ASP A 347 -50.22 12.61 15.16
CA ASP A 347 -51.43 13.16 14.53
C ASP A 347 -52.66 12.25 14.75
N VAL A 348 -52.49 10.93 14.69
CA VAL A 348 -53.55 9.95 15.00
C VAL A 348 -53.95 10.01 16.47
N GLU A 349 -52.98 10.11 17.39
CA GLU A 349 -53.25 10.25 18.82
C GLU A 349 -53.95 11.57 19.14
N ALA A 350 -53.52 12.67 18.53
CA ALA A 350 -54.17 13.99 18.65
C ALA A 350 -55.61 13.96 18.11
N ALA A 351 -55.84 13.32 16.97
CA ALA A 351 -57.19 13.18 16.39
C ALA A 351 -58.12 12.34 17.30
N LYS A 352 -57.62 11.25 17.88
CA LYS A 352 -58.37 10.44 18.86
C LYS A 352 -58.74 11.26 20.10
N ALA A 353 -57.82 12.07 20.61
CA ALA A 353 -58.06 12.94 21.76
C ALA A 353 -59.17 13.99 21.48
N VAL A 354 -59.18 14.59 20.29
CA VAL A 354 -60.22 15.56 19.88
C VAL A 354 -61.60 14.91 19.69
N ALA A 355 -61.65 13.69 19.15
CA ALA A 355 -62.92 13.02 18.86
C ALA A 355 -63.66 12.48 20.10
N GLY A 356 -63.08 12.58 21.31
CA GLY A 356 -63.71 12.09 22.54
C GLY A 356 -63.92 10.57 22.57
N VAL A 357 -63.26 9.84 21.66
CA VAL A 357 -63.30 8.38 21.59
C VAL A 357 -62.35 7.86 22.67
N LYS A 358 -62.92 7.45 23.81
CA LYS A 358 -62.20 6.74 24.87
C LYS A 358 -61.85 5.31 24.45
#